data_AF-A0A5N4CU85-F1
#
_entry.id   AF-A0A5N4CU85-F1
#
_cell.length_a   1.000
_cell.length_b   1.000
_cell.length_c   1.000
_cell.angle_alpha   90.00
_cell.angle_beta   90.00
_cell.angle_gamma   90.00
#
_symmetry.space_group_name_H-M   'P 1'
#
loop_
_entity.id
_entity.type
_entity.pdbx_description
1 polymer ?
#
loop_
_entity_poly.entity_id
_entity_poly.type
_entity_poly.pdbx_seq_one_letter_code
_entity_poly.pdbx_strand_id
1 'polypeptide(L)' 'MAKTPAFDKPKVELHVHLDGAIKPETILYYGKKRGIALPANTPEELQNIIGMDKPLSLPEFLAKFDYYMPAIA' A
#
# COMPACT_ATOMS: atom_id res chain seq x y z
N MET A 1 -14.55 3.76 -16.88
CA MET A 1 -15.48 2.62 -17.05
C MET A 1 -14.96 1.47 -16.21
N ALA A 2 -15.77 0.90 -15.32
CA ALA A 2 -15.33 -0.25 -14.52
C ALA A 2 -15.06 -1.44 -15.47
N LYS A 3 -13.89 -2.07 -15.38
CA LYS A 3 -13.57 -3.27 -16.16
C LYS A 3 -14.46 -4.42 -15.68
N THR A 4 -15.04 -5.17 -16.61
CA THR A 4 -15.69 -6.44 -16.29
C THR A 4 -14.65 -7.39 -15.66
N PRO A 5 -14.94 -8.01 -14.50
CA PRO A 5 -14.01 -8.95 -13.87
C PRO A 5 -13.71 -10.13 -14.79
N ALA A 6 -12.44 -10.56 -14.88
CA ALA A 6 -12.07 -11.75 -15.63
C ALA A 6 -12.71 -13.04 -15.09
N PHE A 7 -12.99 -13.07 -13.78
CA PHE A 7 -13.66 -14.19 -13.11
C PHE A 7 -14.63 -13.68 -12.04
N ASP A 8 -15.93 -13.69 -12.35
CA ASP A 8 -17.00 -13.21 -11.48
C ASP A 8 -17.74 -14.35 -10.75
N LYS A 9 -16.98 -15.07 -9.92
CA LYS A 9 -17.44 -16.13 -9.01
C LYS A 9 -16.68 -16.02 -7.67
N PRO A 10 -17.09 -16.75 -6.61
CA PRO A 10 -16.36 -16.80 -5.34
C PRO A 10 -14.89 -17.21 -5.54
N LYS A 11 -14.00 -16.60 -4.78
CA LYS A 11 -12.54 -16.81 -4.83
C LYS A 11 -12.03 -17.12 -3.43
N VAL A 12 -10.90 -17.80 -3.37
CA VAL A 12 -10.19 -18.11 -2.12
C VAL A 12 -8.80 -17.47 -2.21
N GLU A 13 -8.42 -16.72 -1.19
CA GLU A 13 -7.09 -16.13 -1.03
C GLU A 13 -6.48 -16.70 0.24
N LEU A 14 -5.40 -17.47 0.11
CA LEU A 14 -4.72 -18.15 1.22
C LEU A 14 -3.45 -17.44 1.68
N HIS A 15 -2.91 -16.55 0.85
CA HIS A 15 -1.65 -15.85 1.11
C HIS A 15 -1.80 -14.38 0.76
N VAL A 16 -1.99 -13.56 1.80
CA VAL A 16 -1.98 -12.11 1.71
C VAL A 16 -1.38 -11.55 2.99
N HIS A 17 -0.54 -10.53 2.83
CA HIS A 17 0.11 -9.85 3.95
C HIS A 17 -0.74 -8.67 4.38
N LEU A 18 -1.14 -8.62 5.65
CA LEU A 18 -2.01 -7.56 6.17
C LEU A 18 -1.32 -6.20 6.13
N ASP A 19 -0.05 -6.14 6.52
CA ASP A 19 0.81 -4.96 6.45
C ASP A 19 1.04 -4.50 5.00
N GLY A 20 1.03 -5.42 4.04
CA GLY A 20 1.06 -5.11 2.60
C GLY A 20 -0.29 -4.74 1.96
N ALA A 21 -1.39 -4.74 2.72
CA ALA A 21 -2.77 -4.55 2.21
C ALA A 21 -3.52 -3.38 2.88
N ILE A 22 -2.77 -2.38 3.39
CA ILE A 22 -3.34 -1.23 4.09
C ILE A 22 -3.83 -0.18 3.09
N LYS A 23 -5.01 0.40 3.35
CA LYS A 23 -5.54 1.53 2.58
C LYS A 23 -4.61 2.76 2.69
N PRO A 24 -4.22 3.41 1.57
CA PRO A 24 -3.39 4.61 1.62
C PRO A 24 -3.99 5.75 2.47
N GLU A 25 -5.32 5.90 2.46
CA GLU A 25 -6.02 6.90 3.30
C GLU A 25 -5.81 6.64 4.79
N THR A 26 -5.77 5.37 5.20
CA THR A 26 -5.53 4.97 6.58
C THR A 26 -4.11 5.30 7.01
N ILE A 27 -3.12 5.06 6.14
CA ILE A 27 -1.71 5.42 6.39
C ILE A 27 -1.60 6.94 6.62
N LEU A 28 -2.17 7.75 5.73
CA LEU A 28 -2.16 9.21 5.84
C LEU A 28 -2.86 9.71 7.11
N TYR A 29 -4.01 9.10 7.45
CA TYR A 29 -4.74 9.42 8.66
C TYR A 29 -3.87 9.22 9.91
N TYR A 30 -3.22 8.07 10.05
CA TYR A 30 -2.39 7.79 11.22
C TYR A 30 -1.06 8.54 11.22
N GLY A 31 -0.46 8.78 10.05
CA GLY A 31 0.71 9.65 9.92
C GLY A 31 0.41 11.04 10.47
N LYS A 32 -0.69 11.66 10.04
CA LYS A 32 -1.15 12.95 10.56
C LYS A 32 -1.48 12.89 12.06
N LYS A 33 -2.21 11.86 12.50
CA LYS A 33 -2.64 11.72 13.90
C LYS A 33 -1.46 11.55 14.87
N ARG A 34 -0.41 10.84 14.45
CA ARG A 34 0.80 10.56 15.26
C ARG A 34 1.91 11.59 15.05
N GLY A 35 1.77 12.52 14.10
CA GLY A 35 2.83 13.47 13.75
C GLY A 35 4.04 12.82 13.06
N ILE A 36 3.83 11.71 12.35
CA ILE A 36 4.85 11.00 11.59
C ILE A 36 4.86 11.53 10.16
N ALA A 37 6.03 11.98 9.70
CA ALA A 37 6.21 12.44 8.33
C ALA A 37 6.05 11.28 7.34
N LEU A 38 5.30 11.51 6.26
CA LEU A 38 5.11 10.58 5.15
C LEU A 38 5.65 11.22 3.87
N PRO A 39 6.04 10.42 2.87
CA PRO A 39 6.62 10.94 1.63
C PRO A 39 5.60 11.60 0.68
N ALA A 40 4.31 11.66 1.06
CA ALA A 40 3.22 12.20 0.27
C ALA A 40 2.08 12.71 1.17
N ASN A 41 1.24 13.60 0.63
CA ASN A 41 0.08 14.16 1.35
C ASN A 41 -1.26 13.70 0.79
N THR A 42 -1.27 12.98 -0.34
CA THR A 42 -2.47 12.44 -0.96
C THR A 42 -2.37 10.92 -1.15
N PRO A 43 -3.51 10.18 -1.16
CA PRO A 43 -3.52 8.74 -1.37
C PRO A 43 -2.85 8.31 -2.69
N GLU A 44 -3.09 9.08 -3.76
CA GLU A 44 -2.58 8.81 -5.10
C GLU A 44 -1.05 8.97 -5.17
N GLU A 45 -0.50 10.06 -4.65
CA GLU A 45 0.95 10.25 -4.57
C GLU A 45 1.61 9.19 -3.68
N LEU A 46 1.00 8.86 -2.55
CA LEU A 46 1.53 7.82 -1.66
C LEU A 46 1.57 6.47 -2.37
N GLN A 47 0.49 6.10 -3.08
CA GLN A 47 0.40 4.89 -3.87
C GLN A 47 1.46 4.85 -4.97
N ASN A 48 1.73 5.96 -5.65
CA ASN A 48 2.78 6.03 -6.68
C ASN A 48 4.19 5.81 -6.11
N ILE A 49 4.43 6.20 -4.85
CA ILE A 49 5.73 6.05 -4.18
C ILE A 49 5.91 4.63 -3.63
N ILE A 50 4.91 4.09 -2.92
CA ILE A 50 4.99 2.77 -2.27
C ILE A 50 4.73 1.62 -3.26
N GLY A 51 3.89 1.87 -4.27
CA GLY A 51 3.56 0.93 -5.33
C GLY A 51 4.72 0.72 -6.32
N MET A 52 4.55 -0.29 -7.17
CA MET A 52 5.59 -0.72 -8.11
C MET A 52 4.96 -1.22 -9.42
N ASP A 53 5.19 -0.49 -10.52
CA ASP A 53 4.75 -0.90 -11.87
C ASP A 53 5.88 -1.53 -12.70
N LYS A 54 7.12 -1.48 -12.19
CA LYS A 54 8.31 -2.05 -12.83
C LYS A 54 8.95 -3.10 -11.91
N PRO A 55 9.53 -4.17 -12.47
CA PRO A 55 10.24 -5.17 -11.68
C PRO A 55 11.40 -4.55 -10.89
N LEU A 56 11.58 -5.02 -9.66
CA LEU A 56 12.74 -4.79 -8.80
C LEU A 56 13.19 -6.14 -8.21
N SER A 57 14.21 -6.12 -7.37
CA SER A 57 14.60 -7.26 -6.53
C SER A 57 13.71 -7.42 -5.29
N LEU A 58 13.72 -8.60 -4.67
CA LEU A 58 12.98 -8.86 -3.43
C LEU A 58 13.37 -7.88 -2.29
N PRO A 59 14.66 -7.58 -2.03
CA PRO A 59 15.03 -6.59 -1.02
C PRO A 59 14.49 -5.19 -1.31
N GLU A 60 14.48 -4.77 -2.58
CA GLU A 60 13.94 -3.46 -2.98
C GLU A 60 12.42 -3.38 -2.81
N PHE A 61 11.71 -4.49 -3.02
CA PHE A 61 10.28 -4.59 -2.68
C PHE A 61 10.07 -4.46 -1.17
N LEU A 62 10.84 -5.18 -0.34
CA LEU A 62 10.69 -5.13 1.11
C LEU A 62 11.02 -3.75 1.69
N ALA A 63 11.95 -3.01 1.09
CA ALA A 63 12.28 -1.63 1.49
C ALA A 63 11.09 -0.65 1.35
N LYS A 64 10.04 -1.00 0.58
CA LYS A 64 8.82 -0.17 0.48
C LYS A 64 8.07 -0.04 1.80
N PHE A 65 8.19 -1.02 2.70
CA PHE A 65 7.52 -1.01 4.01
C PHE A 65 8.04 0.12 4.91
N ASP A 66 9.29 0.52 4.72
CA ASP A 66 9.94 1.58 5.51
C ASP A 66 9.22 2.94 5.39
N TYR A 67 8.52 3.18 4.27
CA TYR A 67 7.83 4.46 4.04
C TYR A 67 6.60 4.66 4.93
N TYR A 68 5.88 3.60 5.29
CA TYR A 68 4.56 3.73 5.91
C TYR A 68 4.39 2.96 7.22
N MET A 69 5.20 1.94 7.47
CA MET A 69 5.13 1.18 8.72
C MET A 69 5.28 2.05 9.98
N PRO A 70 6.14 3.10 10.03
CA PRO A 70 6.21 4.00 11.18
C PRO A 70 4.91 4.75 11.50
N ALA A 71 4.00 4.91 10.53
CA ALA A 71 2.69 5.51 10.78
C ALA A 71 1.71 4.50 11.42
N ILE A 72 1.92 3.21 11.23
CA ILE A 72 0.98 2.13 11.63
C ILE A 72 1.42 1.42 12.92
N ALA A 73 2.68 1.00 12.98
CA ALA A 73 3.28 0.30 14.12
C ALA A 73 4.35 1.15 14.82
#